data_AF-A0A3P7RSE0-F1
#
_entry.id   AF-A0A3P7RSE0-F1
#
_cell.length_a   1.000
_cell.length_b   1.000
_cell.length_c   1.000
_cell.angle_alpha   90.00
_cell.angle_beta   90.00
_cell.angle_gamma   90.00
#
_symmetry.space_group_name_H-M   'P 1'
#
loop_
_entity.id
_entity.type
_entity.pdbx_description
1 polymer ?
#
loop_
_entity_poly.entity_id
_entity_poly.type
_entity_poly.pdbx_seq_one_letter_code
_entity_poly.pdbx_strand_id
1 'polypeptide(L)' 'MSKLYPLFFSYEEVKKFLESLDYDKSGKLSTNELLVAFPDDISMKELREFIKRHDKDGDNELDIDELLEFFTQSNKE' A
#
# COMPACT_ATOMS: atom_id res chain seq x y z
N MET A 1 -12.69 -21.16 -5.28
CA MET A 1 -12.97 -19.79 -5.77
C MET A 1 -12.02 -18.85 -5.01
N SER A 2 -10.72 -18.88 -5.29
CA SER A 2 -10.02 -18.19 -6.39
C SER A 2 -9.88 -16.68 -6.14
N LYS A 3 -8.87 -16.34 -5.34
CA LYS A 3 -7.98 -15.18 -5.45
C LYS A 3 -6.89 -15.34 -4.38
N LEU A 4 -6.09 -16.40 -4.53
CA LEU A 4 -4.78 -16.43 -3.90
C LEU A 4 -3.94 -15.45 -4.71
N TYR A 5 -4.04 -14.17 -4.35
CA TYR A 5 -3.01 -13.20 -4.74
C TYR A 5 -1.69 -13.77 -4.22
N PRO A 6 -0.65 -13.90 -5.06
CA PRO A 6 0.65 -14.38 -4.59
C PRO A 6 1.06 -13.47 -3.42
N LEU A 7 1.17 -14.07 -2.24
CA LEU A 7 1.38 -13.41 -0.94
C LEU A 7 2.76 -12.75 -0.78
N PHE A 8 3.44 -12.49 -1.90
CA PHE A 8 4.70 -11.78 -2.01
C PHE A 8 4.65 -11.00 -3.32
N PHE A 9 4.48 -9.69 -3.24
CA PHE A 9 4.72 -8.82 -4.38
C PHE A 9 6.22 -8.58 -4.49
N SER A 10 6.76 -8.73 -5.70
CA SER A 10 8.14 -8.35 -6.00
C SER A 10 8.30 -6.83 -5.97
N TYR A 11 9.55 -6.36 -5.80
CA TYR A 11 9.90 -4.94 -5.90
C TYR A 11 9.27 -4.27 -7.13
N GLU A 12 9.31 -4.93 -8.29
CA GLU A 12 8.72 -4.39 -9.51
C GLU A 12 7.19 -4.26 -9.46
N GLU A 13 6.50 -5.21 -8.82
CA GLU A 13 5.04 -5.16 -8.73
C GLU A 13 4.59 -4.07 -7.76
N VAL A 14 5.27 -3.92 -6.63
CA VAL A 14 5.01 -2.81 -5.70
C VAL A 14 5.35 -1.47 -6.36
N LYS A 15 6.44 -1.39 -7.12
CA LYS A 15 6.80 -0.18 -7.87
C LYS A 15 5.77 0.18 -8.93
N LYS A 16 5.30 -0.80 -9.71
CA LYS A 16 4.23 -0.60 -10.71
C LYS A 16 2.92 -0.19 -10.05
N PHE A 17 2.61 -0.76 -8.90
CA PHE A 17 1.45 -0.40 -8.10
C PHE A 17 1.53 1.05 -7.63
N LEU A 18 2.68 1.45 -7.07
CA LEU A 18 2.94 2.83 -6.68
C LEU A 18 2.83 3.77 -7.88
N GLU A 19 3.54 3.51 -8.98
CA GLU A 19 3.49 4.35 -10.19
C GLU A 19 2.09 4.45 -10.81
N SER A 20 1.22 3.45 -10.60
CA SER A 20 -0.16 3.47 -11.09
C SER A 20 -1.11 4.30 -10.24
N LEU A 21 -0.75 4.59 -8.99
CA LEU A 21 -1.61 5.26 -8.02
C LEU A 21 -1.06 6.62 -7.55
N ASP A 22 0.25 6.79 -7.61
CA ASP A 22 0.99 8.03 -7.35
C ASP A 22 0.69 9.04 -8.47
N TYR A 23 -0.44 9.72 -8.32
CA TYR A 23 -0.94 10.66 -9.32
C TYR A 23 -0.16 11.97 -9.30
N ASP A 24 0.32 12.36 -8.11
CA ASP A 24 1.10 13.58 -7.92
C ASP A 24 2.60 13.38 -8.17
N LYS A 25 3.05 12.13 -8.34
CA LYS A 25 4.44 11.73 -8.57
C LYS A 25 5.35 12.12 -7.40
N SER A 26 4.80 12.08 -6.19
CA SER A 26 5.53 12.29 -4.94
C SER A 26 6.53 11.15 -4.69
N GLY A 27 6.30 9.98 -5.27
CA GLY A 27 7.04 8.76 -4.96
C GLY A 27 6.51 8.05 -3.71
N LYS A 28 5.36 8.49 -3.19
CA LYS A 28 4.65 7.93 -2.03
C LYS A 28 3.16 7.79 -2.35
N LEU A 29 2.44 7.03 -1.55
CA LEU A 29 0.99 6.89 -1.67
C LEU A 29 0.29 7.52 -0.46
N SER A 30 -0.43 8.60 -0.73
CA SER A 30 -1.27 9.24 0.26
C SER A 30 -2.55 8.44 0.54
N THR A 31 -3.21 8.75 1.66
CA THR A 31 -4.52 8.16 2.00
C THR A 31 -5.55 8.33 0.88
N ASN A 32 -5.50 9.47 0.17
CA ASN A 32 -6.45 9.74 -0.90
C ASN A 32 -6.19 8.87 -2.13
N GLU A 33 -4.92 8.65 -2.49
CA GLU A 33 -4.56 7.84 -3.65
C GLU A 33 -4.88 6.36 -3.43
N LEU A 34 -4.62 5.85 -2.22
CA LEU A 34 -4.99 4.50 -1.83
C LEU A 34 -6.52 4.30 -1.78
N LEU A 35 -7.28 5.34 -1.40
CA LEU A 35 -8.75 5.30 -1.41
C LEU A 35 -9.29 5.22 -2.84
N VAL A 36 -8.64 5.91 -3.79
CA VAL A 36 -8.99 5.82 -5.22
C VAL A 36 -8.64 4.44 -5.78
N ALA A 37 -7.59 3.79 -5.27
CA ALA A 37 -7.20 2.45 -5.66
C ALA A 37 -8.16 1.36 -5.15
N PHE A 38 -8.66 1.52 -3.93
CA PHE A 38 -9.51 0.53 -3.23
C PHE A 38 -10.81 1.13 -2.69
N PRO A 39 -11.63 1.80 -3.53
CA PRO A 39 -12.82 2.49 -3.05
C PRO A 39 -13.89 1.53 -2.51
N ASP A 40 -13.90 0.29 -3.02
CA ASP A 40 -14.90 -0.73 -2.68
C ASP A 40 -14.38 -1.82 -1.72
N ASP A 41 -13.06 -1.92 -1.51
CA ASP A 41 -12.44 -2.99 -0.71
C ASP A 41 -12.08 -2.55 0.72
N ILE A 42 -11.88 -1.25 0.97
CA ILE A 42 -11.45 -0.72 2.27
C ILE A 42 -12.18 0.59 2.61
N SER A 43 -12.64 0.73 3.86
CA SER A 43 -13.20 2.00 4.34
C SER A 43 -12.11 3.04 4.63
N MET A 44 -12.42 4.34 4.52
CA MET A 44 -11.49 5.43 4.88
C MET A 44 -10.90 5.31 6.29
N LYS A 45 -11.63 4.69 7.22
CA LYS A 45 -11.15 4.46 8.59
C LYS A 45 -10.12 3.34 8.62
N GLU A 46 -10.40 2.23 7.96
CA GLU A 46 -9.47 1.10 7.85
C GLU A 46 -8.21 1.51 7.11
N LEU A 47 -8.33 2.33 6.06
CA LEU A 47 -7.18 2.83 5.33
C LEU A 47 -6.28 3.74 6.17
N ARG A 48 -6.87 4.61 6.99
CA ARG A 48 -6.10 5.46 7.92
C ARG A 48 -5.41 4.65 9.00
N GLU A 49 -6.09 3.66 9.57
CA GLU A 49 -5.48 2.74 10.54
C GLU A 49 -4.38 1.89 9.89
N PHE A 50 -4.56 1.53 8.62
CA PHE A 50 -3.58 0.82 7.81
C PHE A 50 -2.32 1.65 7.62
N ILE A 51 -2.45 2.87 7.08
CA ILE A 51 -1.32 3.78 6.89
C ILE A 51 -0.62 4.02 8.21
N LYS A 52 -1.34 4.43 9.25
CA LYS A 52 -0.75 4.70 10.57
C LYS A 52 0.00 3.50 11.19
N ARG A 53 -0.34 2.27 10.81
CA ARG A 53 0.35 1.07 11.29
C ARG A 53 1.66 0.80 10.53
N HIS A 54 1.72 1.18 9.26
CA HIS A 54 2.80 0.86 8.35
C HIS A 54 3.72 2.06 8.04
N ASP A 55 3.22 3.27 8.25
CA ASP A 55 3.93 4.54 8.23
C ASP A 55 4.91 4.60 9.41
N LYS A 56 6.20 4.44 9.07
CA LYS A 56 7.31 4.40 10.04
C LYS A 56 7.94 5.77 10.20
N ASP A 57 7.91 6.59 9.17
CA ASP A 57 8.51 7.92 9.18
C ASP A 57 7.56 9.00 9.74
N GLY A 58 6.27 8.69 9.84
CA GLY A 58 5.21 9.49 10.44
C GLY A 58 4.65 10.56 9.51
N ASP A 59 4.87 10.45 8.19
CA ASP A 59 4.45 11.46 7.22
C ASP A 59 2.98 11.30 6.74
N ASN A 60 2.30 10.23 7.16
CA ASN A 60 0.95 9.84 6.78
C ASN A 60 0.78 9.43 5.31
N GLU A 61 1.88 9.08 4.65
CA GLU A 61 1.95 8.51 3.32
C GLU A 61 2.67 7.14 3.42
N LEU A 62 2.64 6.36 2.35
CA LEU A 62 3.38 5.10 2.30
C LEU A 62 4.37 5.14 1.15
N ASP A 63 5.65 5.06 1.48
CA ASP A 63 6.70 4.96 0.48
C ASP A 63 6.88 3.54 -0.06
N ILE A 64 7.73 3.39 -1.07
CA ILE A 64 8.00 2.09 -1.69
C ILE A 64 8.56 1.06 -0.72
N ASP A 65 9.41 1.47 0.23
CA ASP A 65 10.04 0.58 1.21
C ASP A 65 9.00 0.10 2.25
N GLU A 66 8.11 1.00 2.68
CA GLU A 66 7.00 0.68 3.60
C GLU A 66 5.95 -0.23 2.94
N LEU A 67 5.61 0.05 1.68
CA LEU A 67 4.74 -0.83 0.88
C LEU A 67 5.38 -2.19 0.66
N LEU A 68 6.67 -2.23 0.34
CA LEU A 68 7.40 -3.48 0.18
C LEU A 68 7.38 -4.28 1.47
N GLU A 69 7.67 -3.66 2.60
CA GLU A 69 7.61 -4.35 3.87
C GLU A 69 6.20 -4.90 4.13
N PHE A 70 5.14 -4.13 3.87
CA PHE A 70 3.78 -4.62 3.97
C PHE A 70 3.51 -5.85 3.08
N PHE A 71 3.81 -5.76 1.78
CA PHE A 71 3.54 -6.81 0.81
C PHE A 71 4.46 -8.03 0.94
N THR A 72 5.60 -7.89 1.61
CA THR A 72 6.61 -8.94 1.80
C THR A 72 6.50 -9.58 3.20
N GLN A 73 5.96 -8.88 4.20
CA GLN A 73 5.92 -9.34 5.59
C GLN A 73 4.68 -10.18 5.95
N SER A 74 3.85 -10.62 4.99
CA SER A 74 2.73 -11.54 5.27
C SER A 74 3.15 -12.98 5.66
N ASN A 75 4.38 -13.17 6.14
CA ASN A 75 4.90 -14.45 6.60
C ASN A 75 5.81 -14.29 7.83
N LYS A 76 5.30 -13.66 8.90
CA LYS A 76 5.78 -13.88 10.26
C LYS A 76 4.59 -14.06 11.21
N GLU A 77 4.31 -15.34 11.43
CA GLU A 77 3.58 -16.00 12.54
C GLU A 77 2.05 -15.91 12.59
#